data_AF-A0A2S4MB65-F1
#
_entry.id   AF-A0A2S4MB65-F1
#
_cell.length_a   1.000
_cell.length_b   1.000
_cell.length_c   1.000
_cell.angle_alpha   90.00
_cell.angle_beta   90.00
_cell.angle_gamma   90.00
#
_symmetry.space_group_name_H-M   'P 1'
#
loop_
_entity.id
_entity.type
_entity.pdbx_description
1 polymer ?
#
loop_
_entity_poly.entity_id
_entity_poly.type
_entity_poly.pdbx_seq_one_letter_code
_entity_poly.pdbx_strand_id
1 'polypeptide(L)'
;MIVCSCNVLSCRQIKGTIAPDGSGPATANQAYDCLGCSASCGGCARQVRAILAEARAACMSQCGSCASRDIECAVHVSIGQMMDGLEIASDRAAA
;
A
#
# COMPACT_ATOMS: atom_id res chain seq x y z
N MET A 1 4.07 -17.26 1.95
CA MET A 1 4.87 -17.77 0.82
C MET A 1 6.11 -16.91 0.66
N ILE A 2 7.29 -17.53 0.57
CA ILE A 2 8.55 -16.87 0.17
C ILE A 2 8.54 -16.70 -1.35
N VAL A 3 8.91 -15.51 -1.81
CA VAL A 3 8.86 -15.07 -3.21
C VAL A 3 10.27 -14.88 -3.77
N CYS A 4 11.19 -14.36 -2.97
CA CYS A 4 12.60 -14.21 -3.35
C CYS A 4 13.48 -14.92 -2.34
N SER A 5 14.20 -15.96 -2.79
CA SER A 5 15.15 -16.68 -1.94
C SER A 5 16.44 -15.89 -1.70
N CYS A 6 16.91 -15.09 -2.66
CA CYS A 6 18.16 -14.33 -2.54
C CYS A 6 18.11 -13.30 -1.40
N ASN A 7 16.96 -12.66 -1.22
CA ASN A 7 16.75 -11.62 -0.21
C ASN A 7 15.79 -12.08 0.90
N VAL A 8 15.41 -13.37 0.89
CA VAL A 8 14.46 -14.01 1.85
C VAL A 8 13.17 -13.19 2.02
N LEU A 9 12.60 -12.73 0.90
CA LEU A 9 11.41 -11.88 0.91
C LEU A 9 10.14 -12.71 0.78
N SER A 10 9.18 -12.43 1.66
CA SER A 10 7.84 -13.00 1.62
C SER A 10 6.85 -12.14 0.85
N CYS A 11 5.76 -12.76 0.39
CA CYS A 11 4.65 -12.05 -0.25
C CYS A 11 4.10 -10.91 0.65
N ARG A 12 4.00 -11.13 1.98
CA ARG A 12 3.54 -10.10 2.91
C ARG A 12 4.46 -8.89 2.95
N GLN A 13 5.78 -9.10 2.99
CA GLN A 13 6.75 -8.00 2.98
C GLN A 13 6.65 -7.18 1.69
N ILE A 14 6.51 -7.85 0.54
CA ILE A 14 6.34 -7.16 -0.75
C ILE A 14 5.02 -6.36 -0.76
N LYS A 15 3.90 -6.96 -0.33
CA LYS A 15 2.61 -6.23 -0.24
C LYS A 15 2.68 -5.04 0.71
N GLY A 16 3.42 -5.15 1.81
CA GLY A 16 3.61 -4.08 2.79
C GLY A 16 4.39 -2.86 2.28
N THR A 17 4.98 -2.94 1.08
CA THR A 17 5.59 -1.75 0.42
C THR A 17 4.57 -0.85 -0.27
N ILE A 18 3.33 -1.32 -0.44
CA ILE A 18 2.22 -0.54 -1.00
C ILE A 18 1.50 0.15 0.16
N ALA A 19 1.35 1.47 0.05
CA ALA A 19 0.62 2.28 1.00
C ALA A 19 -0.91 2.09 0.87
N PRO A 20 -1.70 2.48 1.89
CA PRO A 20 -3.15 2.29 1.88
C PRO A 20 -3.88 3.00 0.73
N ASP A 21 -3.32 4.11 0.24
CA ASP A 21 -3.81 4.88 -0.91
C ASP A 21 -3.47 4.22 -2.27
N GLY A 22 -2.75 3.08 -2.24
CA GLY A 22 -2.28 2.37 -3.42
C GLY A 22 -0.99 2.93 -4.03
N SER A 23 -0.38 3.95 -3.41
CA SER A 23 0.94 4.43 -3.79
C SER A 23 2.04 3.46 -3.33
N GLY A 24 3.21 3.50 -3.97
CA GLY A 24 4.32 2.61 -3.66
C GLY A 24 5.10 2.17 -4.90
N PRO A 25 5.99 1.17 -4.75
CA PRO A 25 6.87 0.74 -5.83
C PRO A 25 6.09 0.13 -7.00
N ALA A 26 6.33 0.65 -8.21
CA ALA A 26 5.74 0.13 -9.45
C ALA A 26 6.57 -1.02 -10.06
N THR A 27 7.83 -1.16 -9.62
CA THR A 27 8.78 -2.14 -10.15
C THR A 27 9.36 -3.00 -9.04
N ALA A 28 9.86 -4.18 -9.40
CA ALA A 28 10.52 -5.06 -8.44
C ALA A 28 11.77 -4.41 -7.82
N ASN A 29 12.51 -3.61 -8.59
CA ASN A 29 13.70 -2.93 -8.08
C ASN A 29 13.34 -1.90 -7.03
N GLN A 30 12.34 -1.04 -7.31
CA GLN A 30 11.84 -0.09 -6.32
C GLN A 30 11.33 -0.80 -5.06
N ALA A 31 10.69 -1.96 -5.20
CA ALA A 31 10.26 -2.74 -4.03
C ALA A 31 11.45 -3.28 -3.22
N TYR A 32 12.55 -3.68 -3.87
CA TYR A 32 13.77 -4.04 -3.17
C TYR A 32 14.40 -2.83 -2.49
N ASP A 33 14.47 -1.68 -3.17
CA ASP A 33 15.01 -0.44 -2.62
C ASP A 33 14.22 0.00 -1.37
N CYS A 34 12.88 -0.06 -1.42
CA CYS A 34 12.01 0.20 -0.27
C CYS A 34 12.26 -0.75 0.92
N LEU A 35 12.74 -1.96 0.65
CA LEU A 35 13.05 -2.98 1.66
C LEU A 35 14.54 -2.99 2.05
N GLY A 36 15.35 -2.05 1.53
CA GLY A 36 16.78 -1.98 1.78
C GLY A 36 17.57 -3.14 1.16
N CYS A 37 17.05 -3.75 0.09
CA CYS A 37 17.64 -4.87 -0.63
C CYS A 37 18.04 -4.48 -2.06
N SER A 38 18.96 -5.22 -2.66
CA SER A 38 19.30 -5.11 -4.09
C SER A 38 18.89 -6.37 -4.86
N ALA A 39 18.68 -6.25 -6.19
CA ALA A 39 18.39 -7.40 -7.04
C ALA A 39 19.65 -8.23 -7.31
N SER A 40 19.68 -9.50 -6.87
CA SER A 40 20.85 -10.39 -7.08
C SER A 40 20.75 -11.29 -8.31
N CYS A 41 19.59 -11.93 -8.56
CA CYS A 41 19.41 -12.90 -9.65
C CYS A 41 18.25 -12.60 -10.60
N GLY A 42 17.35 -11.69 -10.22
CA GLY A 42 16.20 -11.25 -11.03
C GLY A 42 15.06 -12.25 -11.24
N GLY A 43 15.23 -13.55 -10.95
CA GLY A 43 14.23 -14.59 -11.27
C GLY A 43 12.85 -14.39 -10.62
N CYS A 44 12.80 -13.75 -9.46
CA CYS A 44 11.55 -13.43 -8.75
C CYS A 44 10.86 -12.15 -9.26
N ALA A 45 11.50 -11.34 -10.13
CA ALA A 45 11.01 -10.01 -10.49
C ALA A 45 9.60 -10.01 -11.12
N ARG A 46 9.26 -11.02 -11.94
CA ARG A 46 7.92 -11.15 -12.52
C ARG A 46 6.86 -11.41 -11.45
N GLN A 47 7.17 -12.27 -10.48
CA GLN A 47 6.25 -12.59 -9.39
C GLN A 47 6.09 -11.41 -8.43
N VAL A 48 7.17 -10.69 -8.13
CA VAL A 48 7.12 -9.45 -7.34
C VAL A 48 6.19 -8.42 -8.00
N ARG A 49 6.32 -8.18 -9.31
CA ARG A 49 5.42 -7.26 -10.04
C ARG A 49 3.96 -7.70 -9.99
N ALA A 50 3.69 -9.01 -10.11
CA ALA A 50 2.33 -9.53 -9.98
C ALA A 50 1.75 -9.28 -8.59
N ILE A 51 2.55 -9.48 -7.54
CA ILE A 51 2.14 -9.22 -6.15
C ILE A 51 1.86 -7.75 -5.90
N LEU A 52 2.70 -6.84 -6.42
CA LEU A 52 2.48 -5.40 -6.34
C LEU A 52 1.19 -5.01 -7.08
N ALA A 53 0.96 -5.58 -8.26
CA ALA A 53 -0.26 -5.36 -9.03
C ALA A 53 -1.52 -5.89 -8.33
N GLU A 54 -1.42 -7.01 -7.61
CA GLU A 54 -2.50 -7.57 -6.81
C GLU A 54 -2.77 -6.72 -5.56
N ALA A 55 -1.72 -6.21 -4.90
CA ALA A 55 -1.83 -5.33 -3.74
C ALA A 55 -2.56 -4.02 -4.09
N ARG A 56 -2.15 -3.34 -5.17
CA ARG A 56 -2.86 -2.13 -5.63
C ARG A 56 -4.32 -2.44 -6.02
N ALA A 57 -4.57 -3.58 -6.66
CA ALA A 57 -5.92 -3.97 -7.07
C ALA A 57 -6.80 -4.27 -5.86
N ALA A 58 -6.22 -4.83 -4.79
CA ALA A 58 -6.89 -5.01 -3.52
C ALA A 58 -7.21 -3.66 -2.85
N CYS A 59 -6.32 -2.66 -2.90
CA CYS A 59 -6.64 -1.32 -2.40
C CYS A 59 -7.81 -0.69 -3.20
N MET A 60 -7.82 -0.85 -4.52
CA MET A 60 -8.89 -0.35 -5.39
C MET A 60 -10.22 -1.12 -5.21
N SER A 61 -10.17 -2.45 -5.08
CA SER A 61 -11.37 -3.30 -4.99
C SER A 61 -12.00 -3.31 -3.59
N GLN A 62 -11.21 -3.07 -2.54
CA GLN A 62 -11.73 -2.84 -1.19
C GLN A 62 -12.53 -1.52 -1.07
N CYS A 63 -12.50 -0.66 -2.10
CA CYS A 63 -13.35 0.53 -2.21
C CYS A 63 -14.54 0.36 -3.18
N GLY A 64 -14.56 -0.71 -4.00
CA GLY A 64 -15.58 -0.91 -5.02
C GLY A 64 -17.01 -1.13 -4.49
N SER A 65 -17.16 -1.62 -3.26
CA SER A 65 -18.48 -1.77 -2.61
C SER A 65 -18.86 -0.58 -1.70
N CYS A 66 -17.91 0.31 -1.39
CA CYS A 66 -18.11 1.46 -0.50
C CYS A 66 -18.35 2.77 -1.26
N ALA A 67 -17.96 2.85 -2.54
CA ALA A 67 -18.24 4.00 -3.39
C ALA A 67 -19.74 4.33 -3.56
N SER A 68 -20.65 3.41 -3.18
CA SER A 68 -22.10 3.58 -3.31
C SER A 68 -22.88 3.42 -2.00
N ARG A 69 -22.22 3.16 -0.86
CA ARG A 69 -22.88 2.99 0.44
C ARG A 69 -22.04 3.67 1.51
N ASP A 70 -22.65 4.58 2.25
CA ASP A 70 -22.10 5.21 3.47
C ASP A 70 -21.79 4.13 4.53
N ILE A 71 -20.68 3.43 4.34
CA ILE A 71 -20.17 2.40 5.24
C ILE A 71 -18.81 2.88 5.74
N GLU A 72 -18.75 3.10 7.05
CA GLU A 72 -17.56 3.38 7.85
C GLU A 72 -16.58 2.20 7.79
N CYS A 73 -15.89 2.04 6.66
CA CYS A 73 -14.83 1.05 6.49
C CYS A 73 -13.58 1.55 7.22
N ALA A 74 -12.88 0.67 7.95
CA ALA A 74 -11.66 1.01 8.68
C ALA A 74 -10.58 1.72 7.83
N VAL A 75 -10.58 1.49 6.51
CA VAL A 75 -9.70 2.16 5.55
C VAL A 75 -10.15 3.62 5.27
N HIS A 76 -11.46 3.90 5.18
CA HIS A 76 -11.99 5.28 5.10
C HIS A 76 -11.89 6.01 6.43
N VAL A 77 -12.14 5.33 7.56
CA VAL A 77 -11.98 5.91 8.89
C VAL A 77 -10.54 6.38 9.09
N SER A 78 -9.54 5.60 8.62
CA SER A 78 -8.14 5.99 8.75
C SER A 78 -7.75 7.21 7.89
N ILE A 79 -8.32 7.37 6.69
CA ILE A 79 -8.07 8.55 5.82
C ILE A 79 -8.90 9.76 6.28
N GLY A 80 -10.16 9.55 6.65
CA GLY A 80 -11.06 10.57 7.18
C GLY A 80 -10.55 11.15 8.51
N GLN A 81 -10.09 10.31 9.44
CA GLN A 81 -9.49 10.77 10.70
C GLN A 81 -8.19 11.58 10.50
N MET A 82 -7.48 11.39 9.38
CA MET A 82 -6.32 12.22 9.05
C MET A 82 -6.70 13.56 8.44
N MET A 83 -7.82 13.65 7.70
CA MET A 83 -8.30 14.91 7.12
C MET A 83 -9.08 15.77 8.14
N ASP A 84 -9.85 15.16 9.02
CA ASP A 84 -10.62 15.83 10.09
C ASP A 84 -9.70 16.54 11.11
N GLY A 85 -8.50 15.98 11.33
CA GLY A 85 -7.48 16.58 12.19
C GLY A 85 -6.95 17.93 11.70
N LEU A 86 -7.06 18.24 10.40
CA LEU A 86 -6.65 19.53 9.84
C LEU A 86 -7.76 20.58 9.95
N GLU A 87 -9.03 20.18 9.83
CA GLU A 87 -10.19 21.08 9.95
C GLU A 87 -10.40 21.55 11.40
N ILE A 88 -10.21 20.67 12.39
CA ILE A 88 -10.31 21.03 13.82
C ILE A 88 -9.23 22.05 14.25
N ALA A 89 -8.05 22.04 13.62
CA ALA A 89 -6.99 22.98 13.93
C ALA A 89 -7.27 24.40 13.38
N SER A 90 -8.01 24.51 12.28
CA SER A 90 -8.33 25.80 11.65
C SER A 90 -9.41 26.57 12.42
N ASP A 91 -10.38 25.88 13.03
CA ASP A 91 -11.49 26.51 13.75
C ASP A 91 -11.08 27.08 15.12
N ARG A 92 -10.07 26.49 15.78
CA ARG A 92 -9.54 27.01 17.06
C ARG A 92 -8.67 28.26 16.94
N ALA A 93 -8.28 28.66 15.73
CA ALA A 93 -7.54 29.91 15.50
C ALA A 93 -8.47 31.11 15.25
N ALA A 94 -9.79 30.89 15.16
CA ALA A 94 -10.79 31.91 14.85
C ALA A 94 -11.72 32.29 16.02
N ALA A 95 -11.45 31.80 17.24
CA ALA A 95 -12.24 32.08 18.45
C ALA A 95 -11.49 33.01 19.42
#